data_AF-A0A6T8L5T6-F1
#
_entry.id   AF-A0A6T8L5T6-F1
#
_cell.length_a   1.000
_cell.length_b   1.000
_cell.length_c   1.000
_cell.angle_alpha   90.00
_cell.angle_beta   90.00
_cell.angle_gamma   90.00
#
_symmetry.space_group_name_H-M   'P 1'
#
loop_
_entity.id
_entity.type
_entity.pdbx_description
1 polymer ?
#
loop_
_entity_poly.entity_id
_entity_poly.type
_entity_poly.pdbx_seq_one_letter_code
_entity_poly.pdbx_strand_id
1 'polypeptide(L)'
;KRIANDENPPSSDNEKMAMTAPVRVNGGGKSGTKVSFVMGSKYSLSSAPKPLDKNVRLREVRSHYLATRNFSGPPPTDERVRLERQRIDVALEQSNMRPAADGETFVYGYH
;
A
#
# COMPACT_ATOMS: atom_id res chain seq x y z
N LYS A 1 -40.99 21.37 35.95
CA LYS A 1 -41.51 20.01 35.65
C LYS A 1 -40.86 19.55 34.33
N ARG A 2 -39.88 18.64 34.42
CA ARG A 2 -39.31 17.71 33.40
C ARG A 2 -38.57 18.32 32.16
N ILE A 3 -37.22 18.41 32.14
CA ILE A 3 -36.18 17.45 31.66
C ILE A 3 -36.50 16.61 30.40
N ALA A 4 -35.72 16.80 29.33
CA ALA A 4 -34.82 15.78 28.76
C ALA A 4 -33.82 16.45 27.78
N ASN A 5 -32.52 16.31 28.09
CA ASN A 5 -31.40 16.53 27.19
C ASN A 5 -31.46 15.53 26.03
N ASP A 6 -31.16 15.98 24.82
CA ASP A 6 -30.61 15.12 23.76
C ASP A 6 -29.18 15.60 23.50
N GLU A 7 -28.32 15.33 24.48
CA GLU A 7 -26.88 15.30 24.25
C GLU A 7 -26.61 14.03 23.44
N ASN A 8 -26.56 14.16 22.11
CA ASN A 8 -25.92 13.14 21.31
C ASN A 8 -24.40 13.37 21.42
N PRO A 9 -23.63 12.51 22.12
CA PRO A 9 -22.18 12.67 22.18
C PRO A 9 -21.59 12.41 20.78
N PRO A 10 -20.61 13.21 20.31
CA PRO A 10 -19.86 12.85 19.13
C PRO A 10 -19.15 11.53 19.41
N SER A 11 -19.56 10.47 18.73
CA SER A 11 -18.86 9.18 18.73
C SER A 11 -17.47 9.37 18.12
N SER A 12 -16.48 9.43 19.00
CA SER A 12 -15.03 9.21 18.80
C SER A 12 -14.81 7.92 17.99
N ASP A 13 -14.05 7.84 16.90
CA ASP A 13 -12.66 8.27 16.68
C ASP A 13 -12.40 8.51 15.18
N ASN A 14 -12.62 9.72 14.68
CA ASN A 14 -12.23 10.08 13.31
C ASN A 14 -10.81 10.69 13.34
N GLU A 15 -9.78 9.85 13.51
CA GLU A 15 -8.39 10.33 13.51
C GLU A 15 -7.96 10.67 12.08
N LYS A 16 -7.64 11.96 11.83
CA LYS A 16 -7.03 12.38 10.57
C LYS A 16 -5.64 11.77 10.47
N MET A 17 -5.47 10.81 9.56
CA MET A 17 -4.15 10.25 9.27
C MET A 17 -3.41 11.17 8.29
N ALA A 18 -2.13 11.44 8.59
CA ALA A 18 -1.25 12.09 7.62
C ALA A 18 -1.11 11.21 6.38
N MET A 19 -1.12 11.82 5.19
CA MET A 19 -0.85 11.11 3.95
C MET A 19 0.55 10.50 4.03
N THR A 20 0.64 9.19 3.80
CA THR A 20 1.89 8.44 3.80
C THR A 20 2.26 8.09 2.37
N ALA A 21 3.41 8.57 1.91
CA ALA A 21 4.06 7.99 0.74
C ALA A 21 4.81 6.72 1.15
N PRO A 22 4.93 5.70 0.27
CA PRO A 22 4.38 5.60 -1.09
C PRO A 22 2.97 4.99 -1.15
N VAL A 23 2.26 5.26 -2.25
CA VAL A 23 1.08 4.49 -2.65
C VAL A 23 1.53 3.28 -3.47
N ARG A 24 1.07 2.09 -3.08
CA ARG A 24 1.35 0.84 -3.81
C ARG A 24 0.21 0.55 -4.76
N VAL A 25 0.55 0.28 -6.02
CA VAL A 25 -0.39 -0.25 -7.01
C VAL A 25 0.09 -1.64 -7.43
N ASN A 26 -0.78 -2.63 -7.31
CA ASN A 26 -0.60 -3.91 -7.99
C ASN A 26 -1.47 -3.90 -9.25
N GLY A 27 -0.83 -3.79 -10.41
CA GLY A 27 -1.44 -3.88 -11.73
C GLY A 27 -0.92 -5.11 -12.46
N GLY A 28 -1.83 -5.96 -12.96
CA GLY A 28 -1.40 -7.11 -13.78
C GLY A 28 -2.36 -8.29 -13.88
N GLY A 29 -3.68 -8.09 -13.97
CA GLY A 29 -4.59 -9.21 -14.27
C GLY A 29 -6.08 -8.86 -14.30
N LYS A 30 -6.93 -9.85 -14.62
CA LYS A 30 -8.41 -9.77 -14.70
C LYS A 30 -9.11 -9.36 -13.38
N SER A 31 -8.37 -9.15 -12.29
CA SER A 31 -8.90 -9.03 -10.92
C SER A 31 -8.96 -7.60 -10.38
N GLY A 32 -8.77 -6.59 -11.24
CA GLY A 32 -8.89 -5.18 -10.87
C GLY A 32 -7.67 -4.61 -10.15
N THR A 33 -7.59 -3.28 -10.10
CA THR A 33 -6.47 -2.54 -9.52
C THR A 33 -6.56 -2.52 -8.00
N LYS A 34 -5.55 -3.04 -7.31
CA LYS A 34 -5.44 -2.95 -5.84
C LYS A 34 -4.51 -1.81 -5.48
N VAL A 35 -5.01 -0.90 -4.65
CA VAL A 35 -4.25 0.21 -4.08
C VAL A 35 -3.99 -0.08 -2.61
N SER A 36 -2.74 0.07 -2.15
CA SER A 36 -2.39 -0.06 -0.73
C SER A 36 -1.64 1.16 -0.23
N PHE A 37 -1.99 1.59 0.98
CA PHE A 37 -1.35 2.68 1.70
C PHE A 37 -0.52 2.11 2.85
N VAL A 38 0.66 2.69 3.10
CA VAL A 38 1.54 2.25 4.18
C VAL A 38 1.25 3.08 5.42
N MET A 39 0.85 2.48 6.54
CA MET A 39 0.63 3.26 7.75
C MET A 39 1.93 3.78 8.37
N GLY A 40 1.85 4.92 9.07
CA GLY A 40 2.98 5.43 9.85
C GLY A 40 3.41 4.45 10.95
N SER A 41 4.70 4.46 11.31
CA SER A 41 5.32 3.50 12.23
C SER A 41 4.71 3.44 13.64
N LYS A 42 3.91 4.44 14.03
CA LYS A 42 3.18 4.46 15.31
C LYS A 42 1.99 3.49 15.37
N TYR A 43 1.54 2.97 14.23
CA TYR A 43 0.37 2.11 14.15
C TYR A 43 0.74 0.63 14.00
N SER A 44 0.00 -0.23 14.70
CA SER A 44 0.04 -1.69 14.63
C SER A 44 -1.35 -2.21 14.23
N LEU A 45 -1.49 -3.50 13.90
CA LEU A 45 -2.81 -4.08 13.60
C LEU A 45 -3.84 -3.85 14.72
N SER A 46 -3.41 -3.84 15.98
CA SER A 46 -4.29 -3.63 17.15
C SER A 46 -4.58 -2.16 17.43
N SER A 47 -3.70 -1.24 17.04
CA SER A 47 -3.85 0.20 17.28
C SER A 47 -4.32 0.99 16.06
N ALA A 48 -4.44 0.33 14.90
CA ALA A 48 -4.93 0.94 13.68
C ALA A 48 -6.42 1.34 13.83
N PRO A 49 -6.83 2.53 13.36
CA PRO A 49 -8.24 2.84 13.24
C PRO A 49 -8.92 1.83 12.31
N LYS A 50 -10.12 1.39 12.70
CA LYS A 50 -10.90 0.45 11.90
C LYS A 50 -11.41 1.16 10.63
N PRO A 51 -11.20 0.59 9.43
CA PRO A 51 -11.75 1.16 8.21
C PRO A 51 -13.27 1.26 8.27
N LEU A 52 -13.81 2.41 7.89
CA LEU A 52 -15.26 2.62 7.78
C LEU A 52 -15.85 1.87 6.56
N ASP A 53 -15.07 1.73 5.49
CA ASP A 53 -15.43 0.99 4.28
C ASP A 53 -15.03 -0.49 4.40
N LYS A 54 -15.99 -1.39 4.19
CA LYS A 54 -15.80 -2.86 4.23
C LYS A 54 -14.90 -3.40 3.11
N ASN A 55 -14.70 -2.64 2.04
CA ASN A 55 -13.78 -2.97 0.95
C ASN A 55 -12.31 -2.71 1.33
N VAL A 56 -12.06 -1.95 2.40
CA VAL A 56 -10.72 -1.67 2.91
C VAL A 56 -10.41 -2.65 4.03
N ARG A 57 -9.23 -3.28 3.94
CA ARG A 57 -8.75 -4.23 4.94
C ARG A 57 -7.34 -3.88 5.36
N LEU A 58 -7.08 -4.00 6.65
CA LEU A 58 -5.73 -3.92 7.22
C LEU A 58 -5.02 -5.25 6.98
N ARG A 59 -3.77 -5.18 6.51
CA ARG A 59 -2.89 -6.34 6.32
C ARG A 59 -1.54 -6.04 6.93
N GLU A 60 -1.04 -6.95 7.75
CA GLU A 60 0.35 -6.93 8.16
C GLU A 60 1.25 -7.38 7.00
N VAL A 61 2.26 -6.57 6.70
CA VAL A 61 3.29 -6.87 5.74
C VAL A 61 4.55 -7.18 6.54
N ARG A 62 4.94 -8.46 6.58
CA ARG A 62 6.18 -8.89 7.26
C ARG A 62 7.40 -8.24 6.63
N SER A 63 8.49 -8.11 7.38
CA SER A 63 9.78 -7.68 6.85
C SER A 63 10.22 -8.58 5.70
N HIS A 64 10.60 -7.98 4.58
CA HIS A 64 11.05 -8.69 3.38
C HIS A 64 12.05 -7.82 2.62
N TYR A 65 12.90 -8.46 1.83
CA TYR A 65 13.81 -7.77 0.93
C TYR A 65 13.14 -7.51 -0.41
N LEU A 66 13.42 -6.35 -1.00
CA LEU A 66 12.94 -5.97 -2.32
C LEU A 66 14.14 -5.60 -3.19
N ALA A 67 14.15 -6.12 -4.42
CA ALA A 67 14.97 -5.57 -5.47
C ALA A 67 14.20 -4.40 -6.10
N THR A 68 14.76 -3.18 -6.01
CA THR A 68 14.05 -1.96 -6.41
C THR A 68 14.80 -1.23 -7.52
N ARG A 69 14.06 -0.59 -8.42
CA ARG A 69 14.62 0.32 -9.42
C ARG A 69 13.78 1.59 -9.49
N ASN A 70 14.43 2.74 -9.37
CA ASN A 70 13.77 4.03 -9.49
C ASN A 70 13.78 4.48 -10.95
N PHE A 71 12.70 5.13 -11.36
CA PHE A 71 12.58 5.77 -12.66
C PHE A 71 11.69 7.01 -12.55
N SER A 72 11.93 7.98 -13.42
CA SER A 72 11.20 9.26 -13.42
C SER A 72 10.18 9.30 -14.55
N GLY A 73 9.11 10.07 -14.37
CA GLY A 73 8.09 10.30 -15.39
C GLY A 73 6.68 10.44 -14.81
N PRO A 74 5.66 10.54 -15.68
CA PRO A 74 4.27 10.41 -15.26
C PRO A 74 3.99 9.02 -14.65
N PRO A 75 2.82 8.80 -14.02
CA PRO A 75 2.41 7.49 -13.56
C PRO A 75 2.65 6.41 -14.63
N PRO A 76 3.34 5.31 -14.30
CA PRO A 76 3.79 4.35 -15.30
C PRO A 76 2.62 3.59 -15.92
N THR A 77 2.73 3.31 -17.21
CA THR A 77 1.88 2.32 -17.89
C THR A 77 2.30 0.90 -17.50
N ASP A 78 1.41 -0.08 -17.65
CA ASP A 78 1.71 -1.50 -17.41
C ASP A 78 2.95 -1.96 -18.21
N GLU A 79 3.09 -1.49 -19.45
CA GLU A 79 4.25 -1.80 -20.28
C GLU A 79 5.56 -1.22 -19.71
N ARG A 80 5.50 -0.02 -19.14
CA ARG A 80 6.67 0.56 -18.46
C ARG A 80 7.03 -0.26 -17.22
N VAL A 81 6.04 -0.67 -16.42
CA VAL A 81 6.26 -1.52 -15.24
C VAL A 81 6.91 -2.84 -15.65
N ARG A 82 6.43 -3.49 -16.71
CA ARG A 82 6.98 -4.74 -17.24
C ARG A 82 8.43 -4.59 -17.68
N LEU A 83 8.77 -3.50 -18.37
CA LEU A 83 10.15 -3.22 -18.79
C LEU A 83 11.09 -3.03 -17.59
N GLU A 84 10.66 -2.29 -16.57
CA GLU A 84 11.46 -2.08 -15.36
C GLU A 84 11.61 -3.37 -14.54
N ARG A 85 10.57 -4.20 -14.49
CA ARG A 85 10.62 -5.53 -13.87
C ARG A 85 11.67 -6.42 -14.53
N GLN A 86 11.69 -6.46 -15.87
CA GLN A 86 12.67 -7.25 -16.62
C GLN A 86 14.11 -6.77 -16.38
N ARG A 87 14.34 -5.46 -16.24
CA ARG A 87 15.66 -4.92 -15.90
C ARG A 87 16.13 -5.37 -14.52
N ILE A 88 15.22 -5.45 -13.56
CA ILE A 88 15.52 -6.00 -12.23
C ILE A 88 15.88 -7.49 -12.34
N ASP A 89 15.13 -8.28 -13.12
CA ASP A 89 15.43 -9.70 -13.33
C ASP A 89 16.84 -9.91 -13.89
N VAL A 90 17.20 -9.18 -14.95
CA VAL A 90 18.54 -9.26 -15.54
C VAL A 90 19.63 -8.90 -14.52
N ALA A 91 19.42 -7.86 -13.71
CA ALA A 91 20.40 -7.45 -12.70
C ALA A 91 20.55 -8.49 -11.57
N LEU A 92 19.45 -9.15 -11.18
CA LEU A 92 19.47 -10.23 -10.20
C LEU A 92 20.21 -11.46 -10.74
N GLU A 93 19.92 -11.86 -11.98
CA GLU A 93 20.61 -12.98 -12.65
C GLU A 93 22.12 -12.75 -12.75
N GLN A 94 22.55 -11.54 -13.13
CA GLN A 94 23.96 -11.14 -13.17
C GLN A 94 24.63 -11.18 -11.80
N SER A 95 23.85 -11.07 -10.73
CA SER A 95 24.32 -11.10 -9.34
C SER A 95 24.14 -12.48 -8.69
N ASN A 96 23.80 -13.51 -9.46
CA ASN A 96 23.45 -14.86 -8.97
C ASN A 96 22.32 -14.86 -7.90
N MET A 97 21.44 -13.87 -7.93
CA MET A 97 20.26 -13.76 -7.07
C MET A 97 19.01 -14.16 -7.84
N ARG A 98 18.01 -14.65 -7.13
CA ARG A 98 16.70 -14.97 -7.71
C ARG A 98 15.58 -14.37 -6.85
N PRO A 99 14.53 -13.81 -7.46
CA PRO A 99 13.34 -13.41 -6.72
C PRO A 99 12.67 -14.64 -6.11
N ALA A 100 11.87 -14.43 -5.06
CA ALA A 100 11.02 -15.47 -4.50
C ALA A 100 10.03 -15.99 -5.57
N ALA A 101 9.62 -17.25 -5.45
CA ALA A 101 8.82 -17.94 -6.47
C ALA A 101 7.44 -17.31 -6.72
N ASP A 102 6.93 -16.54 -5.77
CA ASP A 102 5.68 -15.78 -5.84
C ASP A 102 5.89 -14.33 -6.32
N GLY A 103 7.08 -13.99 -6.82
CA GLY A 103 7.63 -12.66 -7.11
C GLY A 103 6.64 -11.58 -7.58
N GLU A 104 5.89 -11.05 -6.62
CA GLU A 104 4.90 -10.01 -6.84
C GLU A 104 5.61 -8.71 -7.22
N THR A 105 5.11 -8.03 -8.24
CA THR A 105 5.65 -6.73 -8.65
C THR A 105 4.88 -5.62 -7.96
N PHE A 106 5.60 -4.71 -7.31
CA PHE A 106 5.02 -3.55 -6.65
C PHE A 106 5.50 -2.26 -7.32
N VAL A 107 4.55 -1.36 -7.60
CA VAL A 107 4.86 0.01 -8.03
C VAL A 107 4.66 0.93 -6.84
N TYR A 108 5.71 1.66 -6.48
CA TYR A 108 5.69 2.64 -5.38
C TYR A 108 5.68 4.06 -5.96
N GLY A 109 4.54 4.73 -5.87
CA GLY A 109 4.40 6.13 -6.28
C GLY A 109 4.84 7.08 -5.18
N TYR A 110 5.78 7.97 -5.51
CA TYR A 110 6.22 9.09 -4.68
C TYR A 110 5.86 10.38 -5.41
N HIS A 111 5.05 11.23 -4.78
CA HIS A 111 4.61 12.53 -5.28
C HIS A 111 5.14 13.65 -4.40
#